data_AF-A0A432SHR6-F1
#
_entry.id   AF-A0A432SHR6-F1
#
_cell.length_a   1.000
_cell.length_b   1.000
_cell.length_c   1.000
_cell.angle_alpha   90.00
_cell.angle_beta   90.00
_cell.angle_gamma   90.00
#
_symmetry.space_group_name_H-M   'P 1'
#
loop_
_entity.id
_entity.type
_entity.pdbx_description
1 polymer ?
#
loop_
_entity_poly.entity_id
_entity_poly.type
_entity_poly.pdbx_seq_one_letter_code
_entity_poly.pdbx_strand_id
1 'polypeptide(L)'
;MKKIVIAAVAGICAISVWAGSEAAYPAAWKTFTAVNTPLMEAGGALPGCDADVSSLPKVYQETVATYCAVKEGGPGAVEILVSPSALATYKARNGTFQDGDTLILHLKELQVLFVTSYKDHKPLYGVYDETGKDVASAEGSGLHPNDCRTCHTGYEAFGINGQMGTLK
;
A
#
# COMPACT_ATOMS: atom_id res chain seq x y z
N MET A 1 44.17 24.62 45.26
CA MET A 1 43.78 23.45 44.45
C MET A 1 42.38 23.69 43.89
N LYS A 2 42.26 24.16 42.64
CA LYS A 2 40.97 24.44 41.98
C LYS A 2 40.47 23.16 41.32
N LYS A 3 39.33 22.62 41.77
CA LYS A 3 38.69 21.45 41.17
C LYS A 3 37.94 21.91 39.92
N ILE A 4 38.39 21.46 38.75
CA ILE A 4 37.68 21.66 37.48
C ILE A 4 36.67 20.52 37.36
N VAL A 5 35.38 20.86 37.42
CA VAL A 5 34.29 19.93 37.15
C VAL A 5 34.07 19.92 35.63
N ILE A 6 34.47 18.84 34.97
CA ILE A 6 34.19 18.59 33.56
C ILE A 6 32.77 18.02 33.49
N ALA A 7 31.81 18.86 33.08
CA ALA A 7 30.46 18.41 32.74
C ALA A 7 30.50 17.82 31.32
N ALA A 8 30.41 16.49 31.22
CA ALA A 8 30.22 15.80 29.95
C ALA A 8 28.76 15.96 29.50
N VAL A 9 28.52 16.83 28.51
CA VAL A 9 27.24 16.94 27.84
C VAL A 9 27.10 15.74 26.90
N ALA A 10 26.37 14.72 27.36
CA ALA A 10 25.94 13.62 26.51
C ALA A 10 24.87 14.13 25.53
N GLY A 11 25.28 14.42 24.30
CA GLY A 11 24.37 14.73 23.21
C GLY A 11 23.55 13.50 22.85
N ILE A 12 22.26 13.51 23.22
CA ILE A 12 21.28 12.54 22.73
C ILE A 12 21.06 12.87 21.24
N CYS A 13 21.74 12.13 20.35
CA CYS A 13 21.34 12.07 18.95
C CYS A 13 19.97 11.40 18.89
N ALA A 14 18.92 12.20 18.76
CA ALA A 14 17.61 11.72 18.36
C ALA A 14 17.70 11.19 16.92
N ILE A 15 17.95 9.89 16.78
CA ILE A 15 17.70 9.17 15.53
C ILE A 15 16.18 9.22 15.32
N SER A 16 15.75 10.15 14.48
CA SER A 16 14.40 10.12 13.92
C SER A 16 14.31 8.84 13.09
N VAL A 17 13.73 7.79 13.66
CA VAL A 17 13.37 6.60 12.89
C VAL A 17 12.19 7.03 12.03
N TRP A 18 12.48 7.46 10.80
CA TRP A 18 11.44 7.66 9.80
C TRP A 18 10.91 6.27 9.51
N ALA A 19 9.65 6.03 9.86
CA ALA A 19 9.00 4.75 9.63
C ALA A 19 8.88 4.55 8.11
N GLY A 20 9.77 3.72 7.59
CA GLY A 20 9.80 3.35 6.17
C GLY A 20 8.89 2.16 5.88
N SER A 21 8.82 1.82 4.61
CA SER A 21 8.15 0.62 4.12
C SER A 21 8.67 -0.65 4.80
N GLU A 22 7.77 -1.58 5.14
CA GLU A 22 8.10 -2.88 5.72
C GLU A 22 8.39 -3.93 4.64
N ALA A 23 7.63 -3.89 3.54
CA ALA A 23 7.84 -4.72 2.37
C ALA A 23 8.94 -4.12 1.50
N ALA A 24 9.86 -4.93 1.00
CA ALA A 24 10.92 -4.47 0.10
C ALA A 24 10.37 -4.10 -1.29
N TYR A 25 11.05 -3.16 -1.97
CA TYR A 25 10.76 -2.81 -3.36
C TYR A 25 10.96 -4.02 -4.31
N PRO A 26 9.93 -4.43 -5.06
CA PRO A 26 10.02 -5.56 -6.00
C PRO A 26 10.64 -5.13 -7.32
N ALA A 27 11.97 -5.17 -7.45
CA ALA A 27 12.71 -4.69 -8.64
C ALA A 27 12.23 -5.27 -10.00
N ALA A 28 11.64 -6.47 -9.99
CA ALA A 28 11.12 -7.15 -11.17
C ALA A 28 9.61 -6.89 -11.42
N TRP A 29 8.98 -5.92 -10.75
CA TRP A 29 7.53 -5.70 -10.81
C TRP A 29 6.96 -5.54 -12.22
N LYS A 30 7.74 -5.01 -13.16
CA LYS A 30 7.32 -4.86 -14.57
C LYS A 30 7.09 -6.20 -15.29
N THR A 31 7.52 -7.31 -14.69
CA THR A 31 7.27 -8.68 -15.19
C THR A 31 6.03 -9.31 -14.57
N PHE A 32 5.40 -8.64 -13.60
CA PHE A 32 4.23 -9.17 -12.90
C PHE A 32 3.02 -9.15 -13.83
N THR A 33 2.06 -10.02 -13.54
CA THR A 33 0.84 -10.12 -14.35
C THR A 33 -0.17 -9.08 -13.88
N ALA A 34 -0.58 -8.20 -14.80
CA ALA A 34 -1.70 -7.30 -14.59
C ALA A 34 -3.01 -8.09 -14.51
N VAL A 35 -3.83 -7.78 -13.50
CA VAL A 35 -5.13 -8.40 -13.27
C VAL A 35 -6.20 -7.33 -13.10
N ASN A 36 -7.41 -7.62 -13.57
CA ASN A 36 -8.55 -6.73 -13.38
C ASN A 36 -9.24 -7.01 -12.04
N THR A 37 -9.68 -5.95 -11.39
CA THR A 37 -10.53 -6.03 -10.19
C THR A 37 -11.86 -5.34 -10.41
N PRO A 38 -12.92 -5.70 -9.66
CA PRO A 38 -14.22 -5.00 -9.72
C PRO A 38 -14.13 -3.51 -9.36
N LEU A 39 -13.04 -3.11 -8.69
CA LEU A 39 -12.72 -1.74 -8.32
C LEU A 39 -12.41 -0.85 -9.52
N MET A 40 -11.93 -1.44 -10.60
CA MET A 40 -11.58 -0.73 -11.82
C MET A 40 -12.85 -0.56 -12.66
N GLU A 41 -13.20 0.68 -13.00
CA GLU A 41 -14.23 0.93 -13.99
C GLU A 41 -13.85 0.32 -15.35
N ALA A 42 -14.80 0.29 -16.29
CA ALA A 42 -14.56 -0.12 -17.67
C ALA A 42 -13.47 0.77 -18.31
N GLY A 43 -12.21 0.38 -18.14
CA GLY A 43 -11.05 1.18 -18.56
C GLY A 43 -9.85 1.15 -17.61
N GLY A 44 -9.97 0.58 -16.40
CA GLY A 44 -8.81 0.42 -15.51
C GLY A 44 -8.50 1.63 -14.62
N ALA A 45 -9.48 2.49 -14.34
CA ALA A 45 -9.33 3.65 -13.47
C ALA A 45 -10.21 3.53 -12.23
N LEU A 46 -9.76 4.15 -11.15
CA LEU A 46 -10.59 4.42 -9.96
C LEU A 46 -11.36 5.73 -10.16
N PRO A 47 -12.52 5.92 -9.49
CA PRO A 47 -13.27 7.17 -9.55
C PRO A 47 -12.42 8.39 -9.13
N GLY A 48 -12.64 9.53 -9.80
CA GLY A 48 -12.04 10.80 -9.43
C GLY A 48 -12.67 11.42 -8.18
N CYS A 49 -12.06 12.49 -7.65
CA CYS A 49 -12.48 13.09 -6.37
C CYS A 49 -13.89 13.70 -6.36
N ASP A 50 -14.38 14.12 -7.51
CA ASP A 50 -15.72 14.70 -7.66
C ASP A 50 -16.80 13.64 -7.98
N ALA A 51 -16.41 12.36 -8.07
CA ALA A 51 -17.36 11.28 -8.36
C ALA A 51 -18.24 10.97 -7.14
N ASP A 52 -19.54 10.80 -7.37
CA ASP A 52 -20.44 10.28 -6.35
C ASP A 52 -20.19 8.78 -6.13
N VAL A 53 -19.42 8.48 -5.10
CA VAL A 53 -19.10 7.12 -4.67
C VAL A 53 -20.01 6.62 -3.53
N SER A 54 -21.04 7.38 -3.15
CA SER A 54 -21.89 7.07 -1.99
C SER A 54 -22.62 5.71 -2.09
N SER A 55 -22.85 5.25 -3.32
CA SER A 55 -23.46 3.94 -3.61
C SER A 55 -22.48 2.76 -3.55
N LEU A 56 -21.17 3.02 -3.47
CA LEU A 56 -20.15 1.97 -3.40
C LEU A 56 -19.98 1.47 -1.95
N PRO A 57 -19.51 0.23 -1.73
CA PRO A 57 -19.03 -0.22 -0.42
C PRO A 57 -18.10 0.80 0.26
N LYS A 58 -18.21 0.91 1.59
CA LYS A 58 -17.49 1.95 2.37
C LYS A 58 -15.98 1.94 2.17
N VAL A 59 -15.38 0.75 2.02
CA VAL A 59 -13.95 0.59 1.71
C VAL A 59 -13.55 1.35 0.43
N TYR A 60 -14.40 1.39 -0.58
CA TYR A 60 -14.12 2.08 -1.84
C TYR A 60 -14.26 3.59 -1.70
N GLN A 61 -15.21 4.06 -0.89
CA GLN A 61 -15.34 5.47 -0.56
C GLN A 61 -14.10 5.99 0.17
N GLU A 62 -13.60 5.23 1.15
CA GLU A 62 -12.39 5.59 1.90
C GLU A 62 -11.11 5.47 1.07
N THR A 63 -11.06 4.51 0.14
CA THR A 63 -9.97 4.39 -0.84
C THR A 63 -9.90 5.65 -1.71
N VAL A 64 -11.03 6.09 -2.29
CA VAL A 64 -11.08 7.32 -3.09
C VAL A 64 -10.72 8.54 -2.25
N ALA A 65 -11.28 8.67 -1.05
CA ALA A 65 -10.97 9.78 -0.14
C ALA A 65 -9.48 9.86 0.22
N THR A 66 -8.85 8.72 0.50
CA THR A 66 -7.41 8.63 0.79
C THR A 66 -6.58 9.16 -0.37
N TYR A 67 -6.88 8.74 -1.59
CA TYR A 67 -6.14 9.20 -2.76
C TYR A 67 -6.41 10.67 -3.11
N CYS A 68 -7.63 11.15 -2.88
CA CYS A 68 -7.97 12.55 -3.05
C CYS A 68 -7.25 13.48 -2.06
N ALA A 69 -6.90 12.99 -0.86
CA ALA A 69 -6.06 13.72 0.07
C ALA A 69 -4.60 13.84 -0.43
N VAL A 70 -4.15 12.93 -1.30
CA VAL A 70 -2.79 12.88 -1.83
C VAL A 70 -2.67 13.65 -3.16
N LYS A 71 -3.70 13.60 -4.02
CA LYS A 71 -3.69 14.25 -5.35
C LYS A 71 -5.07 14.79 -5.72
N GLU A 72 -5.11 16.05 -6.12
CA GLU A 72 -6.29 16.66 -6.72
C GLU A 72 -6.71 15.90 -7.99
N GLY A 73 -8.01 15.64 -8.14
CA GLY A 73 -8.57 14.82 -9.22
C GLY A 73 -8.55 13.30 -8.98
N GLY A 74 -7.79 12.82 -7.99
CA GLY A 74 -7.83 11.43 -7.52
C GLY A 74 -6.74 10.54 -8.11
N PRO A 75 -6.81 9.21 -7.86
CA PRO A 75 -5.72 8.28 -8.20
C PRO A 75 -5.54 8.04 -9.71
N GLY A 76 -6.56 8.28 -10.53
CA GLY A 76 -6.52 8.08 -11.99
C GLY A 76 -6.45 6.61 -12.40
N ALA A 77 -5.72 6.32 -13.49
CA ALA A 77 -5.51 4.96 -13.96
C ALA A 77 -4.72 4.11 -12.95
N VAL A 78 -5.23 2.90 -12.66
CA VAL A 78 -4.61 1.97 -11.73
C VAL A 78 -4.32 0.62 -12.39
N GLU A 79 -3.44 -0.16 -11.77
CA GLU A 79 -3.18 -1.53 -12.18
C GLU A 79 -2.91 -2.39 -10.95
N ILE A 80 -3.53 -3.56 -10.88
CA ILE A 80 -3.15 -4.57 -9.89
C ILE A 80 -2.18 -5.53 -10.56
N LEU A 81 -0.97 -5.61 -10.03
CA LEU A 81 0.07 -6.50 -10.51
C LEU A 81 0.29 -7.62 -9.51
N VAL A 82 0.36 -8.86 -10.00
CA VAL A 82 0.52 -10.05 -9.18
C VAL A 82 1.78 -10.78 -9.59
N SER A 83 2.63 -11.12 -8.61
CA SER A 83 3.84 -11.90 -8.86
C SER A 83 3.49 -13.26 -9.47
N PRO A 84 4.38 -13.87 -10.28
CA PRO A 84 4.13 -15.18 -10.87
C PRO A 84 3.79 -16.27 -9.83
N SER A 85 4.42 -16.23 -8.66
CA SER A 85 4.17 -17.18 -7.55
C SER A 85 2.77 -17.02 -6.94
N ALA A 86 2.28 -15.78 -6.86
CA ALA A 86 1.01 -15.45 -6.23
C ALA A 86 -0.20 -15.60 -7.16
N LEU A 87 0.01 -15.71 -8.48
CA LEU A 87 -1.06 -15.61 -9.47
C LEU A 87 -2.15 -16.70 -9.33
N ALA A 88 -1.76 -17.93 -9.00
CA ALA A 88 -2.71 -19.03 -8.80
C ALA A 88 -3.58 -18.79 -7.55
N THR A 89 -2.96 -18.43 -6.43
CA THR A 89 -3.60 -18.04 -5.17
C THR A 89 -4.54 -16.84 -5.36
N TYR A 90 -4.08 -15.84 -6.12
CA TYR A 90 -4.88 -14.67 -6.46
C TYR A 90 -6.16 -15.06 -7.19
N LYS A 91 -6.04 -15.81 -8.30
CA LYS A 91 -7.19 -16.28 -9.09
C LYS A 91 -8.14 -17.17 -8.29
N ALA A 92 -7.61 -17.99 -7.40
CA ALA A 92 -8.39 -18.87 -6.53
C ALA A 92 -9.13 -18.11 -5.42
N ARG A 93 -8.75 -16.86 -5.12
CA ARG A 93 -9.32 -16.03 -4.04
C ARG A 93 -9.36 -16.75 -2.69
N ASN A 94 -8.38 -17.58 -2.38
CA ASN A 94 -8.34 -18.36 -1.14
C ASN A 94 -7.54 -17.68 -0.02
N GLY A 95 -6.84 -16.57 -0.32
CA GLY A 95 -6.07 -15.78 0.64
C GLY A 95 -4.84 -16.48 1.22
N THR A 96 -4.51 -17.68 0.77
CA THR A 96 -3.40 -18.48 1.30
C THR A 96 -2.07 -18.12 0.63
N PHE A 97 -1.72 -16.83 0.68
CA PHE A 97 -0.45 -16.35 0.12
C PHE A 97 0.74 -16.91 0.88
N GLN A 98 1.77 -17.28 0.13
CA GLN A 98 3.00 -17.88 0.63
C GLN A 98 4.06 -16.80 0.84
N ASP A 99 5.06 -17.12 1.65
CA ASP A 99 6.20 -16.24 1.84
C ASP A 99 6.87 -15.90 0.49
N GLY A 100 7.09 -14.60 0.26
CA GLY A 100 7.62 -14.06 -0.99
C GLY A 100 6.56 -13.74 -2.06
N ASP A 101 5.30 -14.16 -1.88
CA ASP A 101 4.21 -13.69 -2.75
C ASP A 101 4.10 -12.17 -2.65
N THR A 102 3.90 -11.52 -3.80
CA THR A 102 3.85 -10.06 -3.88
C THR A 102 2.71 -9.62 -4.78
N LEU A 103 1.95 -8.64 -4.29
CA LEU A 103 0.92 -7.92 -5.04
C LEU A 103 1.25 -6.44 -5.01
N ILE A 104 0.88 -5.73 -6.07
CA ILE A 104 1.12 -4.30 -6.19
C ILE A 104 -0.15 -3.63 -6.70
N LEU A 105 -0.57 -2.56 -6.03
CA LEU A 105 -1.46 -1.56 -6.61
C LEU A 105 -0.58 -0.43 -7.16
N HIS A 106 -0.56 -0.31 -8.47
CA HIS A 106 0.18 0.72 -9.20
C HIS A 106 -0.78 1.87 -9.55
N LEU A 107 -0.51 3.06 -9.00
CA LEU A 107 -1.17 4.31 -9.38
C LEU A 107 -0.37 4.96 -10.50
N LYS A 108 -0.77 4.74 -11.75
CA LYS A 108 0.08 5.00 -12.93
C LYS A 108 0.44 6.46 -13.10
N GLU A 109 -0.51 7.35 -12.87
CA GLU A 109 -0.30 8.80 -13.01
C GLU A 109 0.51 9.38 -11.85
N LEU A 110 0.47 8.74 -10.69
CA LEU A 110 1.27 9.13 -9.53
C LEU A 110 2.65 8.49 -9.54
N GLN A 111 2.87 7.48 -10.40
CA GLN A 111 4.09 6.67 -10.43
C GLN A 111 4.41 6.07 -9.05
N VAL A 112 3.37 5.70 -8.31
CA VAL A 112 3.46 5.13 -6.95
C VAL A 112 3.00 3.67 -6.97
N LEU A 113 3.74 2.83 -6.27
CA LEU A 113 3.50 1.41 -6.08
C LEU A 113 3.20 1.14 -4.61
N PHE A 114 1.98 0.71 -4.33
CA PHE A 114 1.61 0.12 -3.04
C PHE A 114 1.91 -1.36 -3.09
N VAL A 115 2.96 -1.79 -2.40
CA VAL A 115 3.47 -3.15 -2.38
C VAL A 115 2.91 -3.88 -1.16
N THR A 116 2.32 -5.05 -1.39
CA THR A 116 2.02 -6.01 -0.34
C THR A 116 2.84 -7.27 -0.59
N SER A 117 3.74 -7.61 0.33
CA SER A 117 4.49 -8.87 0.29
C SER A 117 4.16 -9.73 1.50
N TYR A 118 4.40 -11.04 1.40
CA TYR A 118 4.09 -11.97 2.49
C TYR A 118 5.34 -12.54 3.13
N LYS A 119 5.34 -12.60 4.46
CA LYS A 119 6.35 -13.27 5.28
C LYS A 119 5.69 -13.87 6.52
N ASP A 120 6.04 -15.10 6.87
CA ASP A 120 5.35 -15.91 7.88
C ASP A 120 3.82 -15.92 7.66
N HIS A 121 3.38 -15.98 6.39
CA HIS A 121 1.99 -15.86 5.93
C HIS A 121 1.28 -14.55 6.33
N LYS A 122 2.01 -13.51 6.72
CA LYS A 122 1.47 -12.20 7.10
C LYS A 122 1.83 -11.14 6.07
N PRO A 123 0.92 -10.20 5.77
CA PRO A 123 1.21 -9.10 4.86
C PRO A 123 2.14 -8.08 5.52
N LEU A 124 3.17 -7.72 4.77
CA LEU A 124 4.02 -6.55 4.94
C LEU A 124 3.64 -5.52 3.89
N TYR A 125 3.66 -4.25 4.25
CA TYR A 125 3.25 -3.17 3.36
C TYR A 125 4.42 -2.22 3.06
N GLY A 126 4.45 -1.71 1.84
CA GLY A 126 5.42 -0.71 1.42
C GLY A 126 4.84 0.21 0.35
N VAL A 127 5.39 1.40 0.24
CA VAL A 127 5.00 2.40 -0.75
C VAL A 127 6.25 2.97 -1.39
N TYR A 128 6.38 2.80 -2.70
CA TYR A 128 7.55 3.20 -3.46
C TYR A 128 7.16 4.01 -4.68
N ASP A 129 8.06 4.86 -5.17
CA ASP A 129 7.97 5.31 -6.56
C ASP A 129 8.45 4.22 -7.54
N GLU A 130 8.22 4.42 -8.84
CA GLU A 130 8.64 3.48 -9.89
C GLU A 130 10.17 3.28 -9.99
N THR A 131 10.98 4.13 -9.33
CA THR A 131 12.45 4.00 -9.26
C THR A 131 12.91 3.16 -8.07
N GLY A 132 12.01 2.83 -7.15
CA GLY A 132 12.28 2.10 -5.92
C GLY A 132 12.66 2.99 -4.74
N LYS A 133 12.47 4.31 -4.83
CA LYS A 133 12.60 5.21 -3.68
C LYS A 133 11.40 4.98 -2.77
N ASP A 134 11.67 4.76 -1.49
CA ASP A 134 10.63 4.67 -0.47
C ASP A 134 9.94 6.03 -0.32
N VAL A 135 8.62 6.03 -0.43
CA VAL A 135 7.76 7.22 -0.28
C VAL A 135 6.76 7.05 0.85
N ALA A 136 6.93 6.04 1.71
CA ALA A 136 6.20 5.95 2.96
C ALA A 136 6.39 7.25 3.78
N SER A 137 5.31 7.67 4.43
CA SER A 137 5.25 8.93 5.18
C SER A 137 4.69 8.67 6.58
N ALA A 138 4.43 9.73 7.35
CA ALA A 138 3.91 9.61 8.71
C ALA A 138 2.56 8.86 8.76
N GLU A 139 2.26 8.23 9.90
CA GLU A 139 0.95 7.64 10.17
C GLU A 139 -0.19 8.64 9.94
N GLY A 140 -1.29 8.18 9.36
CA GLY A 140 -2.43 9.00 8.97
C GLY A 140 -2.28 9.70 7.62
N SER A 141 -1.14 9.55 6.93
CA SER A 141 -0.94 10.09 5.58
C SER A 141 -1.64 9.27 4.49
N GLY A 142 -2.03 8.04 4.80
CA GLY A 142 -2.50 7.05 3.82
C GLY A 142 -1.37 6.34 3.07
N LEU A 143 -0.12 6.73 3.30
CA LEU A 143 1.08 6.12 2.69
C LEU A 143 1.92 5.32 3.69
N HIS A 144 1.54 5.28 4.97
CA HIS A 144 2.27 4.53 5.98
C HIS A 144 1.81 3.06 6.02
N PRO A 145 2.71 2.08 6.24
CA PRO A 145 2.32 0.66 6.36
C PRO A 145 1.19 0.38 7.37
N ASN A 146 1.14 1.13 8.48
CA ASN A 146 0.09 1.00 9.48
C ASN A 146 -1.29 1.51 8.98
N ASP A 147 -1.31 2.51 8.09
CA ASP A 147 -2.55 2.98 7.46
C ASP A 147 -3.10 1.90 6.54
N CYS A 148 -2.23 1.26 5.76
CA CYS A 148 -2.58 0.11 4.92
C CYS A 148 -3.15 -1.03 5.78
N ARG A 149 -2.47 -1.39 6.86
CA ARG A 149 -2.90 -2.47 7.76
C ARG A 149 -4.26 -2.16 8.40
N THR A 150 -4.44 -0.93 8.91
CA THR A 150 -5.72 -0.47 9.49
C THR A 150 -6.85 -0.56 8.48
N CYS A 151 -6.64 -0.11 7.24
CA CYS A 151 -7.64 -0.22 6.19
C CYS A 151 -7.95 -1.69 5.84
N HIS A 152 -6.94 -2.52 5.58
CA HIS A 152 -7.14 -3.92 5.19
C HIS A 152 -7.79 -4.77 6.28
N THR A 153 -7.49 -4.51 7.56
CA THR A 153 -8.11 -5.21 8.69
C THR A 153 -9.50 -4.68 9.02
N GLY A 154 -9.69 -3.36 8.97
CA GLY A 154 -11.00 -2.72 9.21
C GLY A 154 -12.05 -3.08 8.16
N TYR A 155 -11.61 -3.44 6.95
CA TYR A 155 -12.46 -3.83 5.82
C TYR A 155 -12.33 -5.29 5.41
N GLU A 156 -11.82 -6.16 6.28
CA GLU A 156 -11.63 -7.59 5.97
C GLU A 156 -12.93 -8.26 5.49
N ALA A 157 -14.08 -7.85 6.03
CA ALA A 157 -15.41 -8.34 5.64
C ALA A 157 -15.81 -7.99 4.19
N PHE A 158 -15.15 -7.02 3.56
CA PHE A 158 -15.36 -6.63 2.16
C PHE A 158 -14.34 -7.27 1.21
N GLY A 159 -13.32 -7.93 1.75
CA GLY A 159 -12.38 -8.75 1.00
C GLY A 159 -12.84 -10.21 0.95
N ILE A 160 -12.65 -10.87 -0.19
CA ILE A 160 -12.73 -12.33 -0.23
C ILE A 160 -11.34 -12.85 0.10
N ASN A 161 -11.16 -13.33 1.34
CA ASN A 161 -9.88 -13.85 1.85
C ASN A 161 -8.71 -12.86 1.62
N GLY A 162 -8.90 -11.59 2.00
CA GLY A 162 -7.88 -10.54 1.91
C GLY A 162 -7.74 -9.86 0.54
N GLN A 163 -8.53 -10.25 -0.47
CA GLN A 163 -8.56 -9.59 -1.78
C GLN A 163 -9.80 -8.71 -1.93
N MET A 164 -9.62 -7.41 -2.14
CA MET A 164 -10.71 -6.47 -2.38
C MET A 164 -11.36 -6.76 -3.73
N GLY A 165 -12.64 -7.16 -3.73
CA GLY A 165 -13.43 -7.35 -4.95
C GLY A 165 -14.64 -8.26 -4.74
N THR A 166 -15.78 -7.89 -5.32
CA THR A 166 -17.00 -8.71 -5.33
C THR A 166 -16.85 -9.97 -6.21
N LEU A 167 -17.54 -11.05 -5.82
CA LEU A 167 -17.91 -12.14 -6.71
C LEU A 167 -18.76 -11.56 -7.84
N LYS A 168 -18.53 -12.01 -9.08
CA LYS A 168 -19.65 -12.21 -9.99
C LYS A 168 -20.29 -13.55 -9.64
#